data_AF-A0A9E0TPM0-F1
#
_entry.id   AF-A0A9E0TPM0-F1
#
_cell.length_a   1.000
_cell.length_b   1.000
_cell.length_c   1.000
_cell.angle_alpha   90.00
_cell.angle_beta   90.00
_cell.angle_gamma   90.00
#
_symmetry.space_group_name_H-M   'P 1'
#
loop_
_entity.id
_entity.type
_entity.pdbx_description
1 polymer ?
#
loop_
_entity_poly.entity_id
_entity_poly.type
_entity_poly.pdbx_seq_one_letter_code
_entity_poly.pdbx_strand_id
1 'polypeptide(L)' 'MSTPTATPEARSTKPICVGLSCWLWDLGKPQAILELGQRLGVKVQLTQKIRGLRREIEAQVSGHNVDHFISEFVRHC' A
#
# COMPACT_ATOMS: atom_id res chain seq x y z
N MET A 1 -34.49 -27.95 -0.76
CA MET A 1 -33.89 -26.78 -1.43
C MET A 1 -32.85 -26.20 -0.49
N SER A 2 -31.58 -26.53 -0.68
CA SER A 2 -30.50 -26.11 0.21
C SER A 2 -29.80 -24.90 -0.39
N THR A 3 -30.02 -23.73 0.20
CA THR A 3 -29.29 -22.49 -0.11
C THR A 3 -27.82 -22.65 0.29
N PRO A 4 -26.85 -22.39 -0.59
CA PRO A 4 -25.46 -22.29 -0.19
C PRO A 4 -25.26 -20.95 0.53
N THR A 5 -25.09 -21.01 1.84
CA THR A 5 -24.58 -19.89 2.64
C THR A 5 -23.14 -19.66 2.21
N ALA A 6 -22.93 -18.64 1.38
CA ALA A 6 -21.59 -18.18 1.01
C ALA A 6 -20.89 -17.66 2.28
N THR A 7 -19.97 -18.46 2.81
CA THR A 7 -18.99 -18.01 3.81
C THR A 7 -18.25 -16.80 3.23
N PRO A 8 -18.17 -15.65 3.92
CA PRO A 8 -17.36 -14.55 3.44
C PRO A 8 -15.91 -15.04 3.42
N GLU A 9 -15.35 -15.18 2.22
CA GLU A 9 -13.97 -15.57 2.02
C GLU A 9 -13.09 -14.66 2.88
N ALA A 10 -12.38 -15.26 3.83
CA ALA A 10 -11.41 -14.58 4.65
C ALA A 10 -10.37 -13.96 3.70
N ARG A 11 -10.55 -12.67 3.38
CA ARG A 11 -9.64 -11.92 2.50
C ARG A 11 -8.24 -12.13 3.04
N SER A 12 -7.40 -12.72 2.19
CA SER A 12 -6.05 -13.11 2.56
C SER A 12 -5.34 -11.91 3.18
N THR A 13 -5.07 -11.99 4.48
CA THR A 13 -4.46 -10.91 5.27
C THR A 13 -2.94 -10.84 5.03
N LYS A 14 -2.46 -11.47 3.96
CA LYS A 14 -1.05 -11.50 3.62
C LYS A 14 -0.61 -10.08 3.27
N PRO A 15 0.49 -9.59 3.86
CA PRO A 15 1.01 -8.30 3.49
C PRO A 15 1.41 -8.31 2.01
N ILE A 16 1.06 -7.25 1.30
CA ILE A 16 1.55 -7.02 -0.06
C ILE A 16 2.73 -6.05 -0.03
N CYS A 17 3.60 -6.13 -1.03
CA CYS A 17 4.63 -5.13 -1.26
C CYS A 17 4.25 -4.30 -2.47
N VAL A 18 4.19 -2.99 -2.31
CA VAL A 18 4.11 -2.03 -3.43
C VAL A 18 5.37 -1.18 -3.44
N GLY A 19 5.74 -0.65 -4.60
CA GLY A 19 6.90 0.22 -4.69
C GLY A 19 6.76 1.27 -5.77
N LEU A 20 7.46 2.39 -5.59
CA LEU A 20 7.59 3.45 -6.57
C LEU A 20 9.03 3.96 -6.63
N SER A 21 9.40 4.51 -7.79
CA SER A 21 10.70 5.13 -8.00
C SER A 21 10.50 6.61 -8.32
N CYS A 22 11.11 7.49 -7.54
CA CYS A 22 11.03 8.94 -7.69
C CYS A 22 12.42 9.58 -7.67
N TRP A 23 12.50 10.89 -7.89
CA TRP A 23 13.75 11.63 -7.68
C TRP A 23 13.93 11.96 -6.19
N LEU A 24 15.17 12.23 -5.79
CA LEU A 24 15.50 12.51 -4.39
C LEU A 24 14.81 13.79 -3.86
N TRP A 25 14.60 14.78 -4.72
CA TRP A 25 13.90 16.02 -4.39
C TRP A 25 12.38 15.88 -4.29
N ASP A 26 11.81 14.71 -4.66
CA ASP A 26 10.40 14.40 -4.45
C ASP A 26 10.15 13.98 -2.99
N LEU A 27 10.35 14.93 -2.07
CA LEU A 27 10.35 14.67 -0.62
C LEU A 27 8.99 14.25 -0.06
N GLY A 28 7.88 14.58 -0.74
CA GLY A 28 6.51 14.29 -0.27
C GLY A 28 6.04 12.85 -0.47
N LYS A 29 6.70 12.06 -1.33
CA LYS A 29 6.20 10.72 -1.71
C LYS A 29 6.13 9.72 -0.54
N PRO A 30 7.15 9.59 0.33
CA PRO A 30 7.05 8.70 1.49
C PRO A 30 5.91 9.09 2.44
N GLN A 31 5.75 10.40 2.69
CA GLN A 31 4.73 10.92 3.60
C GLN A 31 3.32 10.67 3.07
N ALA A 32 3.09 10.91 1.77
CA ALA A 32 1.81 10.65 1.12
C ALA A 32 1.38 9.17 1.23
N ILE A 33 2.33 8.24 1.14
CA ILE A 33 2.05 6.81 1.29
C ILE A 33 1.62 6.47 2.73
N LEU A 34 2.28 7.06 3.74
CA LEU A 34 1.91 6.87 5.15
C LEU A 34 0.53 7.47 5.45
N GLU A 35 0.26 8.68 4.96
CA GLU A 35 -1.03 9.36 5.12
C GLU A 35 -2.15 8.58 4.46
N LEU A 36 -1.91 8.03 3.27
CA LEU A 36 -2.86 7.14 2.59
C LEU A 36 -3.16 5.90 3.44
N GLY A 37 -2.13 5.30 4.04
CA GLY A 37 -2.26 4.16 4.93
C GLY A 37 -3.13 4.46 6.14
N GLN A 38 -2.86 5.57 6.82
CA GLN A 38 -3.63 6.04 7.98
C GLN A 38 -5.09 6.32 7.61
N ARG A 39 -5.33 7.03 6.49
CA ARG A 39 -6.68 7.36 6.01
C ARG A 39 -7.53 6.13 5.72
N LEU A 40 -6.90 5.06 5.23
CA LEU A 40 -7.58 3.81 4.86
C LEU A 40 -7.57 2.75 5.97
N GLY A 41 -6.93 3.02 7.12
CA GLY A 41 -6.83 2.07 8.23
C GLY A 41 -6.02 0.83 7.88
N VAL A 42 -5.01 0.95 7.03
CA VAL A 42 -4.06 -0.13 6.73
C VAL A 42 -2.71 0.14 7.38
N LYS A 43 -2.03 -0.93 7.80
CA LYS A 43 -0.69 -0.83 8.35
C LYS A 43 0.32 -0.80 7.19
N VAL A 44 1.13 0.25 7.16
CA VAL A 44 2.17 0.46 6.15
C VAL A 44 3.55 0.45 6.81
N GLN A 45 4.49 -0.30 6.25
CA GLN A 45 5.91 -0.25 6.61
C GLN A 45 6.73 0.17 5.39
N LEU A 46 7.38 1.33 5.48
CA LEU A 46 8.19 1.88 4.40
C LEU A 46 9.65 1.47 4.51
N THR A 47 10.24 1.13 3.37
CA THR A 47 11.68 0.97 3.16
C THR A 47 12.09 1.89 2.02
N GLN A 48 13.17 2.64 2.17
CA GLN A 48 13.67 3.54 1.14
C GLN A 48 15.11 3.15 0.77
N LYS A 49 15.40 3.11 -0.53
CA LYS A 49 16.75 2.89 -1.07
C LYS A 49 17.11 4.08 -1.95
N ILE A 50 18.26 4.69 -1.71
CA ILE A 50 18.75 5.83 -2.51
C ILE A 50 19.85 5.34 -3.43
N ARG A 51 19.71 5.61 -4.73
CA ARG A 51 20.68 5.28 -5.78
C ARG A 51 21.02 6.53 -6.57
N GLY A 52 22.04 7.26 -6.12
CA GLY A 52 22.40 8.57 -6.68
C GLY A 52 21.26 9.57 -6.50
N LEU A 53 20.76 10.12 -7.61
CA LEU A 53 19.63 11.06 -7.60
C LEU A 53 18.26 10.35 -7.55
N ARG A 54 18.21 9.02 -7.70
CA ARG A 54 16.98 8.24 -7.65
C ARG A 54 16.71 7.72 -6.23
N ARG A 55 15.43 7.65 -5.89
CA ARG A 55 14.92 7.05 -4.66
C ARG A 55 13.92 5.96 -5.03
N GLU A 56 14.15 4.76 -4.54
CA GLU A 56 13.19 3.64 -4.57
C GLU A 56 12.50 3.61 -3.22
N ILE A 57 11.17 3.61 -3.21
CA ILE A 57 10.35 3.50 -2.00
C ILE A 57 9.57 2.21 -2.12
N GLU A 58 9.72 1.32 -1.16
CA GLU A 58 8.97 0.08 -1.00
C GLU A 58 8.06 0.20 0.23
N ALA A 59 6.82 -0.25 0.11
CA ALA A 59 5.83 -0.23 1.17
C ALA A 59 5.22 -1.62 1.35
N GLN A 60 5.38 -2.20 2.54
CA GLN A 60 4.63 -3.39 2.94
C GLN A 60 3.30 -2.96 3.54
N VAL A 61 2.20 -3.45 2.99
CA VAL A 61 0.84 -3.02 3.34
C VAL A 61 0.04 -4.22 3.81
N SER A 62 -0.61 -4.09 4.96
CA SER A 62 -1.47 -5.13 5.54
C SER A 62 -2.74 -4.54 6.14
N GLY A 63 -3.84 -5.29 6.10
CA GLY A 63 -5.14 -4.87 6.63
C GLY A 63 -6.31 -5.31 5.77
N HIS A 64 -7.52 -4.86 6.12
CA HIS A 64 -8.75 -5.22 5.42
C HIS A 64 -9.01 -4.38 4.16
N ASN A 65 -8.40 -3.19 4.07
CA ASN A 65 -8.59 -2.21 2.99
C ASN A 65 -7.40 -2.13 2.02
N VAL A 66 -6.62 -3.21 1.91
CA VAL A 66 -5.42 -3.25 1.06
C VAL A 66 -5.76 -2.99 -0.41
N ASP A 67 -6.85 -3.55 -0.95
CA ASP A 67 -7.25 -3.34 -2.36
C ASP A 67 -7.59 -1.87 -2.65
N HIS A 68 -8.26 -1.21 -1.69
CA HIS A 68 -8.57 0.21 -1.79
C HIS A 68 -7.28 1.04 -1.71
N PHE A 69 -6.34 0.66 -0.84
CA PHE A 69 -5.03 1.28 -0.76
C PHE A 69 -4.28 1.18 -2.09
N ILE A 70 -4.24 0.01 -2.74
CA ILE A 70 -3.58 -0.15 -4.05
C ILE A 70 -4.21 0.78 -5.09
N SER A 71 -5.54 0.83 -5.13
CA SER A 71 -6.28 1.65 -6.09
C SER A 71 -5.94 3.13 -5.96
N GLU A 72 -5.89 3.62 -4.72
CA GLU A 72 -5.54 5.01 -4.42
C GLU A 72 -4.04 5.30 -4.59
N PHE A 73 -3.19 4.33 -4.25
CA PHE A 73 -1.74 4.43 -4.45
C PHE A 73 -1.41 4.65 -5.92
N VAL A 74 -2.01 3.86 -6.83
CA VAL A 74 -1.79 4.01 -8.29
C VAL A 74 -2.29 5.37 -8.82
N ARG A 75 -3.30 5.97 -8.19
CA ARG A 75 -3.86 7.26 -8.62
C ARG A 75 -3.09 8.47 -8.12
N HIS A 76 -2.47 8.37 -6.95
CA HIS A 76 -1.98 9.53 -6.21
C HIS A 76 -0.48 9.50 -5.88
N CYS A 77 0.18 8.34 -6.02
CA CYS A 77 1.60 8.18 -5.69
C CYS A 77 2.50 8.10 -6.92
#